data_AF-A0A2U8RP96-F1
#
_entry.id   AF-A0A2U8RP96-F1
#
_cell.length_a   1.000
_cell.length_b   1.000
_cell.length_c   1.000
_cell.angle_alpha   90.00
_cell.angle_beta   90.00
_cell.angle_gamma   90.00
#
_symmetry.space_group_name_H-M   'P 1'
#
loop_
_entity.id
_entity.type
_entity.pdbx_description
1 polymer ?
#
loop_
_entity_poly.entity_id
_entity_poly.type
_entity_poly.pdbx_seq_one_letter_code
_entity_poly.pdbx_strand_id
1 'polypeptide(L)'
;MFSSLTHDGAKATLDALDAGALDFLPKKFEDIARNRDDAVSLLQQRVIQISSRRTFMRRPAAKPAPTATPTTRQPSTSTAPTQRLTRPAATASKPSSAARFKASGKKYQLTAIGTSTGGPVALQKILTKLPANYPHPIVLIQHMPATFTAAFASRLNSLCKIQVKEAADGDALKPGVAYLAPGGKQMMIDGRPGSAKLRVIDGGERMNYKPCVDVTFGSAAKIYSDQVLSMVLTGMGADGREGARMLKSAGSTIWAQDEESCVVYGMPQAVAKAGISTEDLPLERIAERILVEVGLS
;
A
#
# COMPACT_ATOMS: atom_id res chain seq x y z
N MET A 1 -14.04 4.26 -6.31
CA MET A 1 -14.90 5.46 -6.31
C MET A 1 -14.41 6.44 -7.38
N PHE A 2 -15.29 7.27 -7.97
CA PHE A 2 -14.86 8.39 -8.81
C PHE A 2 -14.82 9.69 -8.01
N SER A 3 -13.78 10.49 -8.16
CA SER A 3 -13.57 11.73 -7.41
C SER A 3 -13.26 12.93 -8.28
N SER A 4 -13.76 14.11 -7.93
CA SER A 4 -13.37 15.37 -8.59
C SER A 4 -11.94 15.77 -8.21
N LEU A 5 -11.24 16.49 -9.11
CA LEU A 5 -9.92 17.08 -8.86
C LEU A 5 -9.97 18.33 -7.95
N THR A 6 -10.95 18.40 -7.05
CA THR A 6 -11.10 19.51 -6.10
C THR A 6 -10.57 19.10 -4.73
N HIS A 7 -10.21 20.07 -3.89
CA HIS A 7 -9.81 19.79 -2.51
C HIS A 7 -10.90 19.04 -1.73
N ASP A 8 -12.16 19.46 -1.88
CA ASP A 8 -13.30 18.75 -1.27
C ASP A 8 -13.48 17.34 -1.84
N GLY A 9 -13.20 17.15 -3.14
CA GLY A 9 -13.16 15.84 -3.78
C GLY A 9 -12.10 14.93 -3.17
N ALA A 10 -10.91 15.48 -2.89
CA ALA A 10 -9.84 14.74 -2.22
C ALA A 10 -10.26 14.30 -0.81
N LYS A 11 -10.87 15.17 -0.01
CA LYS A 11 -11.39 14.82 1.32
C LYS A 11 -12.44 13.70 1.25
N ALA A 12 -13.47 13.87 0.41
CA ALA A 12 -14.52 12.87 0.23
C ALA A 12 -13.96 11.51 -0.25
N THR A 13 -12.86 11.53 -1.01
CA THR A 13 -12.18 10.31 -1.46
C THR A 13 -11.51 9.58 -0.31
N LEU A 14 -10.83 10.30 0.56
CA LEU A 14 -10.18 9.72 1.73
C LEU A 14 -11.24 9.15 2.70
N ASP A 15 -12.33 9.88 2.93
CA ASP A 15 -13.46 9.39 3.73
C ASP A 15 -14.06 8.11 3.13
N ALA A 16 -14.14 8.01 1.81
CA ALA A 16 -14.62 6.82 1.13
C ALA A 16 -13.67 5.62 1.24
N LEU A 17 -12.35 5.85 1.18
CA LEU A 17 -11.35 4.81 1.41
C LEU A 17 -11.47 4.27 2.84
N ASP A 18 -11.69 5.13 3.83
CA ASP A 18 -11.97 4.74 5.22
C ASP A 18 -13.30 3.96 5.35
N ALA A 19 -14.31 4.32 4.55
CA ALA A 19 -15.58 3.61 4.48
C ALA A 19 -15.51 2.26 3.73
N GLY A 20 -14.32 1.86 3.24
CA GLY A 20 -14.09 0.57 2.59
C GLY A 20 -13.99 0.62 1.07
N ALA A 21 -13.87 1.80 0.46
CA ALA A 21 -13.48 1.87 -0.95
C ALA A 21 -12.06 1.30 -1.12
N LEU A 22 -11.88 0.48 -2.15
CA LEU A 22 -10.59 -0.18 -2.42
C LEU A 22 -9.59 0.74 -3.14
N ASP A 23 -10.10 1.66 -3.96
CA ASP A 23 -9.30 2.63 -4.71
C ASP A 23 -10.19 3.78 -5.22
N PHE A 24 -9.54 4.82 -5.75
CA PHE A 24 -10.20 5.96 -6.37
C PHE A 24 -9.69 6.24 -7.79
N LEU A 25 -10.56 6.85 -8.59
CA LEU A 25 -10.25 7.33 -9.93
C LEU A 25 -10.65 8.80 -10.07
N PRO A 26 -9.73 9.68 -10.53
CA PRO A 26 -10.06 11.07 -10.77
C PRO A 26 -11.01 11.22 -11.97
N LYS A 27 -12.03 12.05 -11.81
CA LYS A 27 -12.93 12.53 -12.87
C LYS A 27 -12.20 13.66 -13.62
N LYS A 28 -11.25 13.29 -14.47
CA LYS A 28 -10.55 14.26 -15.32
C LYS A 28 -11.42 14.64 -16.52
N PHE A 29 -12.32 15.62 -16.35
CA PHE A 29 -13.24 16.02 -17.43
C PHE A 29 -12.50 16.46 -18.71
N GLU A 30 -11.35 17.13 -18.59
CA GLU A 30 -10.56 17.59 -19.74
C GLU A 30 -9.75 16.48 -20.43
N ASP A 31 -9.14 15.56 -19.67
CA ASP A 31 -8.38 14.43 -20.26
C ASP A 31 -9.31 13.37 -20.86
N ILE A 32 -10.49 13.14 -20.27
CA ILE A 32 -11.52 12.24 -20.84
C ILE A 32 -12.07 12.80 -22.16
N ALA A 33 -12.10 14.12 -22.31
CA ALA A 33 -12.52 14.77 -23.56
C ALA A 33 -11.43 14.72 -24.65
N ARG A 34 -10.14 14.75 -24.28
CA ARG A 34 -9.00 14.73 -25.23
C ARG A 34 -8.54 13.32 -25.62
N ASN A 35 -8.54 12.35 -24.70
CA ASN A 35 -8.11 10.97 -24.92
C ASN A 35 -9.04 9.98 -24.22
N ARG A 36 -10.27 9.87 -24.74
CA ARG A 36 -11.33 9.03 -24.18
C ARG A 36 -10.93 7.56 -24.09
N ASP A 37 -10.22 7.04 -25.09
CA ASP A 37 -9.89 5.62 -25.20
C ASP A 37 -8.87 5.17 -24.13
N ASP A 38 -7.88 6.00 -23.82
CA ASP A 38 -6.91 5.72 -22.75
C ASP A 38 -7.58 5.72 -21.37
N ALA A 39 -8.46 6.70 -21.12
CA ALA A 39 -9.19 6.79 -19.86
C ALA A 39 -10.15 5.60 -19.67
N VAL A 40 -10.84 5.18 -20.73
CA VAL A 40 -11.70 3.99 -20.72
C VAL A 40 -10.87 2.74 -20.51
N SER A 41 -9.75 2.58 -21.21
CA SER A 41 -8.87 1.42 -21.07
C SER A 41 -8.31 1.30 -19.66
N LEU A 42 -7.82 2.41 -19.09
CA LEU A 42 -7.32 2.43 -17.71
C LEU A 42 -8.40 2.08 -16.68
N LEU A 43 -9.61 2.62 -16.86
CA LEU A 43 -10.76 2.30 -16.00
C LEU A 43 -11.10 0.81 -16.10
N GLN A 44 -11.25 0.28 -17.32
CA GLN A 44 -11.56 -1.13 -17.55
C GLN A 44 -10.49 -2.03 -16.93
N GLN A 45 -9.22 -1.71 -17.13
CA GLN A 45 -8.11 -2.45 -16.55
C GLN A 45 -8.16 -2.45 -15.01
N ARG A 46 -8.36 -1.30 -14.37
CA ARG A 46 -8.48 -1.24 -12.89
C ARG A 46 -9.70 -2.01 -12.40
N VAL A 47 -10.85 -1.87 -13.04
CA VAL A 47 -12.08 -2.60 -12.67
C VAL A 47 -11.85 -4.10 -12.81
N ILE A 48 -11.31 -4.58 -13.92
CA ILE A 48 -11.04 -6.01 -14.16
C ILE A 48 -10.07 -6.56 -13.10
N GLN A 49 -9.00 -5.83 -12.78
CA GLN A 49 -8.02 -6.25 -11.78
C GLN A 49 -8.62 -6.30 -10.37
N ILE A 50 -9.46 -5.34 -10.01
CA ILE A 50 -10.15 -5.34 -8.71
C ILE A 50 -11.22 -6.45 -8.68
N SER A 51 -11.98 -6.65 -9.77
CA SER A 51 -13.10 -7.60 -9.82
C SER A 51 -12.67 -9.07 -9.98
N SER A 52 -11.49 -9.32 -10.56
CA SER A 52 -10.99 -10.68 -10.78
C SER A 52 -10.65 -11.39 -9.46
N ARG A 53 -10.55 -10.66 -8.35
CA ARG A 53 -10.36 -11.19 -7.00
C ARG A 53 -11.69 -11.53 -6.33
N ARG A 54 -12.19 -12.75 -6.59
CA ARG A 54 -13.39 -13.32 -5.95
C ARG A 54 -13.32 -13.42 -4.41
N THR A 55 -12.15 -13.27 -3.81
CA THR A 55 -11.91 -13.48 -2.37
C THR A 55 -12.30 -12.31 -1.46
N PHE A 56 -12.36 -11.07 -1.95
CA PHE A 56 -12.68 -9.89 -1.12
C PHE A 56 -14.17 -9.51 -1.12
N MET A 57 -15.02 -10.18 -1.91
CA MET A 57 -16.48 -9.96 -1.94
C MET A 57 -17.27 -10.85 -0.96
N ARG A 58 -16.61 -11.60 -0.07
CA ARG A 58 -17.32 -12.20 1.07
C ARG A 58 -17.70 -11.08 2.04
N ARG A 59 -18.90 -10.52 1.84
CA ARG A 59 -19.63 -9.78 2.88
C ARG A 59 -19.44 -10.53 4.20
N PRO A 60 -19.04 -9.87 5.30
CA PRO A 60 -19.24 -10.47 6.60
C PRO A 60 -20.73 -10.76 6.69
N ALA A 61 -21.10 -12.03 6.87
CA ALA A 61 -22.47 -12.37 7.16
C ALA A 61 -22.87 -11.57 8.40
N ALA A 62 -23.83 -10.65 8.24
CA ALA A 62 -24.36 -9.89 9.37
C ALA A 62 -24.81 -10.90 10.43
N LYS A 63 -24.26 -10.79 11.64
CA LYS A 63 -24.78 -11.54 12.79
C LYS A 63 -26.26 -11.19 12.93
N PRO A 64 -27.19 -12.16 12.94
CA PRO A 64 -28.56 -11.87 13.33
C PRO A 64 -28.53 -11.41 14.79
N ALA A 65 -29.10 -10.23 15.05
CA ALA A 65 -29.40 -9.80 16.41
C ALA A 65 -30.44 -10.76 17.03
N PRO A 66 -30.37 -11.05 18.34
CA PRO A 66 -31.37 -11.90 18.99
C PRO A 66 -32.66 -11.09 19.19
N THR A 67 -33.68 -11.37 18.39
CA THR A 67 -35.03 -10.85 18.63
C THR A 67 -35.76 -11.80 19.59
N ALA A 68 -36.30 -11.21 20.65
CA ALA A 68 -37.00 -11.85 21.74
C ALA A 68 -38.26 -12.63 21.30
N THR A 69 -38.56 -13.68 22.06
CA THR A 69 -39.77 -14.51 22.04
C THR A 69 -41.06 -13.70 22.22
N PRO A 70 -42.21 -14.19 21.71
CA PRO A 70 -43.13 -14.85 22.66
C PRO A 70 -43.84 -16.11 22.14
N THR A 71 -43.98 -17.03 23.10
CA THR A 71 -44.96 -18.09 23.36
C THR A 71 -46.22 -18.19 22.47
N THR A 72 -46.47 -19.36 21.85
CA THR A 72 -47.83 -19.97 21.84
C THR A 72 -47.82 -21.50 21.55
N ARG A 73 -48.57 -22.21 22.41
CA ARG A 73 -49.14 -23.59 22.43
C ARG A 73 -48.94 -24.61 21.28
N GLN A 74 -48.63 -25.84 21.72
CA GLN A 74 -48.82 -27.18 21.11
C GLN A 74 -50.32 -27.59 20.97
N PRO A 75 -50.73 -28.74 20.35
CA PRO A 75 -50.05 -30.06 20.30
C PRO A 75 -50.18 -30.98 19.04
N SER A 76 -49.31 -32.03 19.05
CA SER A 76 -49.41 -33.44 18.55
C SER A 76 -49.70 -33.72 17.05
N THR A 77 -49.26 -34.77 16.34
CA THR A 77 -48.71 -36.13 16.57
C THR A 77 -47.86 -36.62 15.35
N SER A 78 -47.08 -37.70 15.55
CA SER A 78 -46.79 -38.81 14.57
C SER A 78 -45.42 -38.92 13.85
N THR A 79 -44.59 -39.83 14.40
CA THR A 79 -43.69 -40.88 13.84
C THR A 79 -43.04 -40.79 12.44
N ALA A 80 -41.70 -40.91 12.39
CA ALA A 80 -40.91 -42.01 11.77
C ALA A 80 -39.38 -41.72 11.80
N PRO A 81 -38.48 -42.72 11.79
CA PRO A 81 -37.06 -42.55 12.13
C PRO A 81 -36.17 -42.35 10.89
N THR A 82 -35.15 -41.49 10.96
CA THR A 82 -34.10 -41.46 9.92
C THR A 82 -32.72 -41.20 10.52
N GLN A 83 -31.97 -42.30 10.54
CA GLN A 83 -30.53 -42.53 10.50
C GLN A 83 -29.59 -41.34 10.71
N ARG A 84 -28.79 -41.50 11.77
CA ARG A 84 -27.67 -40.67 12.19
C ARG A 84 -26.44 -40.98 11.32
N LEU A 85 -26.20 -40.18 10.29
CA LEU A 85 -24.94 -40.20 9.55
C LEU A 85 -23.88 -39.40 10.34
N THR A 86 -22.94 -40.12 10.92
CA THR A 86 -21.73 -39.59 11.54
C THR A 86 -20.86 -38.93 10.47
N ARG A 87 -20.87 -37.59 10.44
CA ARG A 87 -19.92 -36.81 9.63
C ARG A 87 -18.52 -36.92 10.27
N PRO A 88 -17.48 -37.29 9.53
CA PRO A 88 -16.11 -37.29 10.06
C PRO A 88 -15.75 -35.87 10.50
N ALA A 89 -15.23 -35.76 11.73
CA ALA A 89 -14.70 -34.52 12.26
C ALA A 89 -13.59 -34.01 11.33
N ALA A 90 -13.86 -32.90 10.64
CA ALA A 90 -12.83 -32.14 9.97
C ALA A 90 -11.85 -31.69 11.05
N THR A 91 -10.64 -32.24 11.00
CA THR A 91 -9.49 -31.79 11.77
C THR A 91 -9.26 -30.32 11.43
N ALA A 92 -9.76 -29.44 12.30
CA ALA A 92 -9.42 -28.04 12.28
C ALA A 92 -7.90 -27.95 12.45
N SER A 93 -7.21 -27.66 11.35
CA SER A 93 -5.81 -27.26 11.37
C SER A 93 -5.69 -26.07 12.31
N LYS A 94 -5.00 -26.26 13.44
CA LYS A 94 -4.61 -25.16 14.32
C LYS A 94 -3.90 -24.12 13.45
N PRO A 95 -4.16 -22.81 13.64
CA PRO A 95 -3.43 -21.78 12.92
C PRO A 95 -1.95 -21.98 13.22
N SER A 96 -1.16 -22.19 12.16
CA SER A 96 0.29 -22.21 12.22
C SER A 96 0.73 -20.97 12.99
N SER A 97 1.51 -21.16 14.06
CA SER A 97 2.14 -20.06 14.77
C SER A 97 3.00 -19.33 13.75
N ALA A 98 2.54 -18.18 13.27
CA ALA A 98 3.27 -17.39 12.30
C ALA A 98 4.71 -17.21 12.78
N ALA A 99 5.69 -17.62 11.97
CA ALA A 99 7.09 -17.56 12.34
C ALA A 99 7.45 -16.13 12.77
N ARG A 100 8.07 -16.00 13.95
CA ARG A 100 8.56 -14.71 14.46
C ARG A 100 9.69 -14.22 13.56
N PHE A 101 9.66 -12.94 13.19
CA PHE A 101 10.74 -12.32 12.43
C PHE A 101 12.02 -12.20 13.27
N LYS A 102 13.16 -12.17 12.59
CA LYS A 102 14.47 -11.85 13.17
C LYS A 102 15.11 -10.73 12.36
N ALA A 103 15.74 -9.77 13.03
CA ALA A 103 16.46 -8.70 12.36
C ALA A 103 17.69 -9.27 11.63
N SER A 104 17.99 -8.74 10.45
CA SER A 104 19.20 -9.13 9.70
C SER A 104 20.51 -8.60 10.32
N GLY A 105 20.41 -7.59 11.19
CA GLY A 105 21.56 -6.85 11.73
C GLY A 105 22.06 -5.72 10.81
N LYS A 106 21.50 -5.59 9.61
CA LYS A 106 21.84 -4.55 8.65
C LYS A 106 21.48 -3.15 9.16
N LYS A 107 22.27 -2.15 8.76
CA LYS A 107 22.06 -0.75 9.12
C LYS A 107 21.49 0.02 7.93
N TYR A 108 20.46 0.80 8.20
CA TYR A 108 19.75 1.58 7.18
C TYR A 108 19.87 3.07 7.48
N GLN A 109 19.83 3.87 6.42
CA GLN A 109 19.75 5.33 6.47
C GLN A 109 18.45 5.86 5.84
N LEU A 110 17.70 5.00 5.14
CA LEU A 110 16.47 5.38 4.45
C LEU A 110 15.49 4.22 4.38
N THR A 111 14.20 4.53 4.52
CA THR A 111 13.10 3.63 4.15
C THR A 111 12.40 4.18 2.92
N ALA A 112 12.21 3.35 1.89
CA ALA A 112 11.60 3.77 0.62
C ALA A 112 10.40 2.89 0.25
N ILE A 113 9.24 3.49 0.02
CA ILE A 113 7.98 2.76 -0.21
C ILE A 113 7.35 3.21 -1.54
N GLY A 114 7.20 2.29 -2.48
CA GLY A 114 6.52 2.51 -3.76
C GLY A 114 5.16 1.81 -3.82
N THR A 115 4.13 2.50 -4.29
CA THR A 115 2.75 1.97 -4.36
C THR A 115 1.87 2.69 -5.39
N SER A 116 0.72 2.10 -5.74
CA SER A 116 -0.24 2.64 -6.70
C SER A 116 -1.69 2.32 -6.28
N THR A 117 -2.49 1.66 -7.12
CA THR A 117 -3.86 1.18 -6.79
C THR A 117 -3.90 0.40 -5.47
N GLY A 118 -4.74 0.82 -4.52
CA GLY A 118 -4.83 0.23 -3.17
C GLY A 118 -3.75 0.73 -2.19
N GLY A 119 -2.81 1.54 -2.66
CA GLY A 119 -1.70 2.09 -1.91
C GLY A 119 -2.08 2.98 -0.73
N PRO A 120 -3.10 3.87 -0.81
CA PRO A 120 -3.45 4.72 0.32
C PRO A 120 -3.81 3.92 1.57
N VAL A 121 -4.59 2.85 1.42
CA VAL A 121 -4.97 1.94 2.50
C VAL A 121 -3.74 1.17 3.02
N ALA A 122 -2.87 0.70 2.12
CA ALA A 122 -1.65 0.00 2.50
C ALA A 122 -0.68 0.88 3.30
N LEU A 123 -0.45 2.12 2.84
CA LEU A 123 0.38 3.10 3.53
C LEU A 123 -0.19 3.46 4.90
N GLN A 124 -1.50 3.69 5.01
CA GLN A 124 -2.14 3.94 6.31
C GLN A 124 -1.92 2.78 7.29
N LYS A 125 -2.12 1.53 6.85
CA LYS A 125 -1.91 0.34 7.70
C LYS A 125 -0.48 0.22 8.21
N ILE A 126 0.51 0.56 7.38
CA ILE A 126 1.93 0.47 7.74
C ILE A 126 2.34 1.65 8.65
N LEU A 127 2.12 2.88 8.20
CA LEU A 127 2.68 4.08 8.82
C LEU A 127 2.07 4.38 10.20
N THR A 128 0.79 4.07 10.41
CA THR A 128 0.10 4.26 11.71
C THR A 128 0.67 3.38 12.83
N LYS A 129 1.42 2.32 12.48
CA LYS A 129 2.09 1.43 13.43
C LYS A 129 3.50 1.87 13.78
N LEU A 130 4.09 2.81 13.02
CA LEU A 130 5.44 3.29 13.28
C LEU A 130 5.44 4.23 14.50
N PRO A 131 6.36 4.05 15.46
CA PRO A 131 6.45 4.91 16.63
C PRO A 131 7.10 6.26 16.28
N ALA A 132 6.89 7.28 17.12
CA ALA A 132 7.43 8.63 16.90
C ALA A 132 8.97 8.67 16.81
N ASN A 133 9.66 7.72 17.46
CA ASN A 133 11.11 7.58 17.45
C ASN A 133 11.63 6.69 16.30
N TYR A 134 10.88 6.53 15.21
CA TYR A 134 11.35 5.78 14.05
C TYR A 134 12.70 6.34 13.54
N PRO A 135 13.75 5.51 13.39
CA PRO A 135 15.13 5.99 13.31
C PRO A 135 15.55 6.55 11.94
N HIS A 136 14.71 6.41 10.91
CA HIS A 136 15.10 6.71 9.53
C HIS A 136 14.10 7.68 8.87
N PRO A 137 14.55 8.53 7.93
CA PRO A 137 13.64 9.18 6.99
C PRO A 137 12.91 8.16 6.13
N ILE A 138 11.67 8.48 5.73
CA ILE A 138 10.84 7.63 4.89
C ILE A 138 10.47 8.40 3.61
N VAL A 139 10.71 7.83 2.44
CA VAL A 139 10.21 8.39 1.17
C VAL A 139 9.06 7.54 0.65
N LEU A 140 7.94 8.20 0.33
CA LEU A 140 6.72 7.56 -0.14
C LEU A 140 6.43 7.99 -1.57
N ILE A 141 6.31 7.02 -2.46
CA ILE A 141 5.94 7.23 -3.85
C ILE A 141 4.61 6.55 -4.08
N GLN A 142 3.55 7.34 -4.11
CA GLN A 142 2.19 6.90 -4.42
C GLN A 142 1.82 7.47 -5.79
N HIS A 143 1.41 6.61 -6.72
CA HIS A 143 0.79 7.08 -7.97
C HIS A 143 -0.55 7.74 -7.67
N MET A 144 -0.54 9.07 -7.59
CA MET A 144 -1.68 9.88 -7.21
C MET A 144 -1.58 11.25 -7.90
N PRO A 145 -2.71 11.83 -8.37
CA PRO A 145 -2.68 13.15 -8.99
C PRO A 145 -2.27 14.25 -8.00
N ALA A 146 -1.72 15.35 -8.53
CA ALA A 146 -1.24 16.50 -7.74
C ALA A 146 -2.29 17.07 -6.77
N THR A 147 -3.56 17.06 -7.15
CA THR A 147 -4.66 17.60 -6.33
C THR A 147 -4.97 16.76 -5.09
N PHE A 148 -4.42 15.55 -4.98
CA PHE A 148 -4.70 14.61 -3.89
C PHE A 148 -3.52 14.43 -2.94
N THR A 149 -2.28 14.59 -3.40
CA THR A 149 -1.09 14.24 -2.62
C THR A 149 -0.97 15.07 -1.34
N ALA A 150 -1.20 16.38 -1.39
CA ALA A 150 -1.19 17.24 -0.21
C ALA A 150 -2.25 16.83 0.84
N ALA A 151 -3.49 16.59 0.41
CA ALA A 151 -4.58 16.16 1.30
C ALA A 151 -4.29 14.78 1.91
N PHE A 152 -3.73 13.85 1.13
CA PHE A 152 -3.37 12.53 1.59
C PHE A 152 -2.23 12.57 2.62
N ALA A 153 -1.18 13.37 2.39
CA ALA A 153 -0.12 13.57 3.36
C ALA A 153 -0.64 14.17 4.68
N SER A 154 -1.51 15.18 4.61
CA SER A 154 -2.14 15.76 5.80
C SER A 154 -2.99 14.75 6.56
N ARG A 155 -3.71 13.88 5.85
CA ARG A 155 -4.50 12.81 6.48
C ARG A 155 -3.61 11.81 7.19
N LEU A 156 -2.57 11.30 6.54
CA LEU A 156 -1.61 10.39 7.17
C LEU A 156 -0.96 11.03 8.40
N ASN A 157 -0.58 12.30 8.34
CA ASN A 157 0.01 13.03 9.46
C ASN A 157 -0.92 13.09 10.68
N SER A 158 -2.24 13.20 10.46
CA SER A 158 -3.23 13.19 11.54
C SER A 158 -3.40 11.82 12.22
N LEU A 159 -3.00 10.74 11.56
CA LEU A 159 -3.20 9.35 12.02
C LEU A 159 -1.91 8.72 12.57
N CYS A 160 -0.74 9.23 12.16
CA CYS A 160 0.56 8.64 12.48
C CYS A 160 1.21 9.30 13.70
N LYS A 161 2.09 8.56 14.37
CA LYS A 161 2.96 9.10 15.44
C LYS A 161 4.21 9.78 14.87
N ILE A 162 4.68 9.30 13.71
CA ILE A 162 5.71 9.97 12.91
C ILE A 162 5.11 11.19 12.19
N GLN A 163 5.96 12.14 11.82
CA GLN A 163 5.53 13.25 10.96
C GLN A 163 5.35 12.75 9.53
N VAL A 164 4.28 13.19 8.86
CA VAL A 164 4.06 12.94 7.43
C VAL A 164 3.81 14.27 6.74
N LYS A 165 4.44 14.50 5.58
CA LYS A 165 4.21 15.69 4.76
C LYS A 165 4.36 15.39 3.28
N GLU A 166 3.77 16.21 2.43
CA GLU A 166 4.13 16.25 1.03
C GLU A 166 5.55 16.84 0.90
N ALA A 167 6.38 16.23 0.06
CA ALA A 167 7.77 16.61 -0.12
C ALA A 167 7.88 17.97 -0.82
N ALA A 168 8.75 18.82 -0.29
CA ALA A 168 9.15 20.07 -0.93
C ALA A 168 10.58 19.97 -1.47
N ASP A 169 10.87 20.72 -2.54
CA ASP A 169 12.24 20.84 -3.05
C ASP A 169 13.16 21.41 -1.96
N GLY A 170 14.34 20.80 -1.78
CA GLY A 170 15.31 21.18 -0.77
C GLY A 170 15.06 20.63 0.64
N ASP A 171 13.98 19.86 0.86
CA ASP A 171 13.72 19.22 2.15
C ASP A 171 14.91 18.38 2.61
N ALA A 172 15.44 18.66 3.80
CA ALA A 172 16.42 17.80 4.44
C ALA A 172 15.70 16.56 5.01
N LEU A 173 16.22 15.38 4.69
CA LEU A 173 15.67 14.10 5.15
C LEU A 173 15.96 13.88 6.64
N LYS A 174 14.92 13.77 7.45
CA LYS A 174 15.02 13.63 8.91
C LYS A 174 14.44 12.29 9.40
N PRO A 175 15.04 11.66 10.43
CA PRO A 175 14.45 10.53 11.13
C PRO A 175 13.01 10.82 11.59
N GLY A 176 12.13 9.82 11.48
CA GLY A 176 10.74 9.94 11.94
C GLY A 176 9.86 10.84 11.08
N VAL A 177 10.33 11.22 9.87
CA VAL A 177 9.56 12.00 8.91
C VAL A 177 9.36 11.20 7.62
N ALA A 178 8.11 11.10 7.20
CA ALA A 178 7.72 10.52 5.92
C ALA A 178 7.38 11.62 4.89
N TYR A 179 8.01 11.55 3.74
CA TYR A 179 7.90 12.52 2.64
C TYR A 179 7.17 11.89 1.47
N LEU A 180 5.96 12.36 1.20
CA LEU A 180 5.15 11.92 0.07
C LEU A 180 5.52 12.70 -1.19
N ALA A 181 5.92 11.99 -2.24
CA ALA A 181 6.22 12.60 -3.52
C ALA A 181 4.99 13.33 -4.09
N PRO A 182 5.11 14.61 -4.50
CA PRO A 182 3.98 15.38 -5.03
C PRO A 182 3.55 14.85 -6.40
N GLY A 183 2.24 14.79 -6.62
CA GLY A 183 1.67 14.37 -7.89
C GLY A 183 2.07 15.30 -9.04
N GLY A 184 2.25 14.75 -10.24
CA GLY A 184 2.68 15.51 -11.42
C GLY A 184 4.16 15.89 -11.46
N LYS A 185 4.93 15.59 -10.40
CA LYS A 185 6.36 15.91 -10.27
C LYS A 185 7.18 14.63 -10.11
N GLN A 186 8.50 14.74 -10.23
CA GLN A 186 9.44 13.70 -9.80
C GLN A 186 10.10 14.12 -8.49
N MET A 187 10.34 13.12 -7.64
CA MET A 187 11.09 13.26 -6.40
C MET A 187 12.35 12.42 -6.53
N MET A 188 13.50 13.01 -6.21
CA MET A 188 14.78 12.32 -6.18
C MET A 188 15.50 12.70 -4.89
N ILE A 189 16.50 11.90 -4.54
CA ILE A 189 17.43 12.20 -3.45
C ILE A 189 18.74 12.68 -4.07
N ASP A 190 19.24 13.81 -3.59
CA ASP A 190 20.50 14.41 -4.03
C ASP A 190 21.43 14.68 -2.83
N GLY A 191 22.71 14.91 -3.10
CA GLY A 191 23.73 15.19 -2.09
C GLY A 191 24.56 13.96 -1.68
N ARG A 192 24.77 13.77 -0.38
CA ARG A 192 25.57 12.67 0.20
C ARG A 192 24.88 12.12 1.44
N PRO A 193 25.18 10.87 1.86
CA PRO A 193 24.77 10.38 3.17
C PRO A 193 25.02 11.40 4.30
N GLY A 194 24.05 11.58 5.19
CA GLY A 194 24.09 12.57 6.28
C GLY A 194 23.81 14.03 5.89
N SER A 195 23.82 14.38 4.60
CA SER A 195 23.49 15.74 4.10
C SER A 195 22.51 15.73 2.93
N ALA A 196 21.84 14.59 2.71
CA ALA A 196 20.95 14.36 1.60
C ALA A 196 19.70 15.26 1.68
N LYS A 197 19.27 15.74 0.52
CA LYS A 197 18.06 16.55 0.36
C LYS A 197 17.16 15.95 -0.71
N LEU A 198 15.87 16.21 -0.58
CA LEU A 198 14.92 15.93 -1.65
C LEU A 198 15.07 16.98 -2.74
N ARG A 199 15.11 16.51 -3.98
CA ARG A 199 15.02 17.34 -5.17
C ARG A 199 13.71 17.04 -5.86
N VAL A 200 12.85 18.03 -5.97
CA VAL A 200 11.51 17.90 -6.55
C VAL A 200 11.45 18.74 -7.83
N ILE A 201 11.30 18.06 -8.97
CA ILE A 201 11.28 18.69 -10.29
C ILE A 201 9.97 18.39 -11.02
N ASP A 202 9.65 19.20 -12.03
CA ASP A 202 8.55 18.88 -12.92
C ASP A 202 8.79 17.53 -13.62
N GLY A 203 7.74 16.72 -13.76
CA GLY A 203 7.86 15.39 -14.37
C GLY A 203 7.97 15.40 -15.89
N GLY A 204 7.77 16.56 -16.53
CA GLY A 204 7.79 16.71 -17.99
C GLY A 204 6.72 15.87 -18.68
N GLU A 205 6.65 15.86 -20.00
CA GLU A 205 5.61 15.08 -20.71
C GLU A 205 6.01 13.62 -20.99
N ARG A 206 7.31 13.33 -21.06
CA ARG A 206 7.86 12.05 -21.56
C ARG A 206 7.75 10.86 -20.59
N MET A 207 7.44 11.11 -19.31
CA MET A 207 7.39 10.06 -18.29
C MET A 207 5.96 9.54 -18.11
N ASN A 208 5.81 8.22 -18.04
CA ASN A 208 4.51 7.56 -17.84
C ASN A 208 3.95 7.76 -16.43
N TYR A 209 4.83 7.91 -15.43
CA TYR A 209 4.45 8.06 -14.02
C TYR A 209 5.07 9.31 -13.40
N LYS A 210 4.26 10.11 -12.71
CA LYS A 210 4.66 11.36 -12.04
C LYS A 210 3.85 11.48 -10.73
N PRO A 211 4.39 10.99 -9.60
CA PRO A 211 5.78 10.54 -9.38
C PRO A 211 6.06 9.10 -9.84
N CYS A 212 7.31 8.82 -10.22
CA CYS A 212 7.81 7.50 -10.61
C CYS A 212 8.63 6.87 -9.49
N VAL A 213 8.32 5.60 -9.17
CA VAL A 213 9.01 4.83 -8.13
C VAL A 213 10.44 4.53 -8.56
N ASP A 214 10.64 4.12 -9.83
CA ASP A 214 11.97 3.81 -10.37
C ASP A 214 12.94 4.99 -10.25
N VAL A 215 12.46 6.22 -10.51
CA VAL A 215 13.27 7.44 -10.40
C VAL A 215 13.74 7.67 -8.95
N THR A 216 12.82 7.58 -7.99
CA THR A 216 13.15 7.81 -6.58
C THR A 216 14.10 6.72 -6.07
N PHE A 217 13.78 5.44 -6.35
CA PHE A 217 14.58 4.30 -5.91
C PHE A 217 15.98 4.30 -6.54
N GLY A 218 16.10 4.63 -7.83
CA GLY A 218 17.39 4.76 -8.50
C GLY A 218 18.27 5.86 -7.88
N SER A 219 17.68 7.01 -7.55
CA SER A 219 18.41 8.07 -6.83
C SER A 219 18.82 7.65 -5.42
N ALA A 220 17.95 6.93 -4.70
CA ALA A 220 18.28 6.38 -3.38
C ALA A 220 19.43 5.37 -3.44
N ALA A 221 19.45 4.49 -4.45
CA ALA A 221 20.56 3.54 -4.66
C ALA A 221 21.90 4.25 -4.87
N LYS A 222 21.90 5.35 -5.63
CA LYS A 222 23.10 6.16 -5.87
C LYS A 222 23.62 6.85 -4.59
N ILE A 223 22.72 7.33 -3.73
CA ILE A 223 23.09 8.11 -2.54
C ILE A 223 23.44 7.23 -1.35
N TYR A 224 22.65 6.18 -1.09
CA TYR A 224 22.74 5.37 0.13
C TYR A 224 23.29 3.96 -0.08
N SER A 225 23.60 3.59 -1.33
CA SER A 225 24.17 2.28 -1.67
C SER A 225 23.34 1.11 -1.12
N ASP A 226 23.87 0.36 -0.14
CA ASP A 226 23.23 -0.80 0.48
C ASP A 226 22.34 -0.45 1.69
N GLN A 227 22.30 0.82 2.10
CA GLN A 227 21.67 1.26 3.35
C GLN A 227 20.21 1.69 3.18
N VAL A 228 19.50 1.14 2.19
CA VAL A 228 18.08 1.38 1.97
C VAL A 228 17.26 0.13 2.32
N LEU A 229 16.25 0.31 3.14
CA LEU A 229 15.16 -0.64 3.30
C LEU A 229 14.02 -0.20 2.37
N SER A 230 13.78 -0.94 1.31
CA SER A 230 12.76 -0.61 0.33
C SER A 230 11.64 -1.62 0.28
N MET A 231 10.46 -1.17 -0.13
CA MET A 231 9.33 -2.05 -0.38
C MET A 231 8.46 -1.58 -1.54
N VAL A 232 8.00 -2.53 -2.34
CA VAL A 232 7.04 -2.30 -3.42
C VAL A 232 5.72 -2.96 -3.03
N LEU A 233 4.70 -2.12 -2.85
CA LEU A 233 3.38 -2.51 -2.39
C LEU A 233 2.38 -2.57 -3.55
N THR A 234 1.14 -2.93 -3.22
CA THR A 234 0.04 -3.08 -4.15
C THR A 234 -0.04 -1.93 -5.15
N GLY A 235 -0.32 -2.30 -6.40
CA GLY A 235 -0.31 -1.37 -7.50
C GLY A 235 -0.35 -2.05 -8.85
N MET A 236 -0.81 -1.31 -9.85
CA MET A 236 -0.85 -1.76 -11.24
C MET A 236 0.47 -1.46 -11.96
N GLY A 237 0.83 -2.29 -12.94
CA GLY A 237 2.00 -2.07 -13.79
C GLY A 237 3.27 -2.65 -13.18
N ALA A 238 4.42 -2.09 -13.55
CA ALA A 238 5.73 -2.58 -13.15
C ALA A 238 6.69 -1.46 -12.68
N ASP A 239 6.20 -0.24 -12.47
CA ASP A 239 7.02 0.84 -11.89
C ASP A 239 7.54 0.42 -10.51
N GLY A 240 8.78 0.76 -10.22
CA GLY A 240 9.53 0.33 -9.04
C GLY A 240 10.38 -0.91 -9.29
N ARG A 241 10.16 -1.68 -10.37
CA ARG A 241 10.96 -2.88 -10.66
C ARG A 241 12.41 -2.53 -10.98
N GLU A 242 12.66 -1.55 -11.85
CA GLU A 242 14.03 -1.23 -12.27
C GLU A 242 14.79 -0.45 -11.18
N GLY A 243 14.11 0.44 -10.46
CA GLY A 243 14.66 1.11 -9.28
C GLY A 243 14.96 0.12 -8.16
N ALA A 244 14.11 -0.88 -7.92
CA ALA A 244 14.38 -1.94 -6.97
C ALA A 244 15.56 -2.83 -7.42
N ARG A 245 15.71 -3.07 -8.73
CA ARG A 245 16.89 -3.75 -9.29
C ARG A 245 18.16 -2.95 -9.00
N MET A 246 18.14 -1.63 -9.21
CA MET A 246 19.27 -0.75 -8.89
C MET A 246 19.63 -0.80 -7.40
N LEU A 247 18.63 -0.72 -6.52
CA LEU A 247 18.81 -0.88 -5.07
C LEU A 247 19.42 -2.24 -4.74
N LYS A 248 18.91 -3.32 -5.33
CA LYS A 248 19.44 -4.68 -5.13
C LYS A 248 20.90 -4.79 -5.56
N SER A 249 21.24 -4.28 -6.73
CA SER A 249 22.61 -4.28 -7.25
C SER A 249 23.56 -3.48 -6.36
N ALA A 250 23.07 -2.45 -5.67
CA ALA A 250 23.82 -1.70 -4.67
C ALA A 250 23.88 -2.39 -3.30
N GLY A 251 23.22 -3.55 -3.12
CA GLY A 251 23.21 -4.33 -1.89
C GLY A 251 22.07 -3.99 -0.93
N SER A 252 21.11 -3.13 -1.30
CA SER A 252 19.97 -2.74 -0.45
C SER A 252 18.96 -3.88 -0.21
N THR A 253 18.09 -3.70 0.78
CA THR A 253 17.03 -4.68 1.11
C THR A 253 15.74 -4.31 0.40
N ILE A 254 15.05 -5.28 -0.19
CA ILE A 254 13.84 -5.08 -0.99
C ILE A 254 12.79 -6.07 -0.54
N TRP A 255 11.67 -5.60 -0.03
CA TRP A 255 10.49 -6.42 0.22
C TRP A 255 9.41 -6.16 -0.83
N ALA A 256 8.55 -7.14 -1.06
CA ALA A 256 7.35 -6.97 -1.85
C ALA A 256 6.12 -7.33 -1.01
N GLN A 257 4.99 -6.70 -1.29
CA GLN A 257 3.72 -7.14 -0.74
C GLN A 257 3.28 -8.45 -1.41
N ASP A 258 2.83 -9.42 -0.62
CA ASP A 258 2.36 -10.70 -1.13
C ASP A 258 1.11 -10.57 -2.04
N GLU A 259 0.86 -11.61 -2.81
CA GLU A 259 -0.28 -11.64 -3.71
C GLU A 259 -1.60 -11.57 -2.94
N GLU A 260 -1.74 -12.30 -1.84
CA GLU A 260 -3.01 -12.44 -1.13
C GLU A 260 -3.52 -11.11 -0.58
N SER A 261 -2.64 -10.30 0.01
CA SER A 261 -3.03 -9.04 0.66
C SER A 261 -3.11 -7.84 -0.29
N CYS A 262 -2.62 -7.95 -1.53
CA CYS A 262 -2.71 -6.86 -2.52
C CYS A 262 -4.16 -6.54 -2.90
N VAL A 263 -4.43 -5.28 -3.26
CA VAL A 263 -5.64 -4.96 -4.04
C VAL A 263 -5.41 -5.31 -5.49
N VAL A 264 -4.27 -4.85 -6.03
CA VAL A 264 -3.72 -5.22 -7.33
C VAL A 264 -2.28 -5.72 -7.16
N TYR A 265 -2.03 -6.95 -7.63
CA TYR A 265 -0.71 -7.60 -7.58
C TYR A 265 0.03 -7.44 -8.92
N GLY A 266 0.26 -6.18 -9.33
CA GLY A 266 1.04 -5.84 -10.52
C GLY A 266 2.48 -5.48 -10.15
N MET A 267 2.66 -4.35 -9.47
CA MET A 267 3.99 -3.85 -9.09
C MET A 267 4.76 -4.85 -8.21
N PRO A 268 4.16 -5.43 -7.14
CA PRO A 268 4.89 -6.41 -6.32
C PRO A 268 5.21 -7.68 -7.11
N GLN A 269 4.30 -8.13 -7.99
CA GLN A 269 4.53 -9.29 -8.86
C GLN A 269 5.72 -9.05 -9.81
N ALA A 270 5.85 -7.83 -10.36
CA ALA A 270 6.94 -7.49 -11.26
C ALA A 270 8.30 -7.57 -10.56
N VAL A 271 8.36 -7.21 -9.27
CA VAL A 271 9.57 -7.31 -8.43
C VAL A 271 9.85 -8.77 -8.04
N ALA A 272 8.83 -9.51 -7.58
CA ALA A 272 8.95 -10.90 -7.15
C ALA A 272 9.34 -11.84 -8.30
N LYS A 273 8.67 -11.74 -9.46
CA LYS A 273 8.98 -12.56 -10.65
C LYS A 273 10.37 -12.28 -11.21
N ALA A 274 10.90 -11.08 -11.02
CA ALA A 274 12.27 -10.73 -11.41
C ALA A 274 13.32 -11.24 -10.39
N GLY A 275 12.89 -11.91 -9.31
CA GLY A 275 13.76 -12.39 -8.24
C GLY A 275 14.44 -11.25 -7.50
N ILE A 276 13.83 -10.07 -7.42
CA ILE A 276 14.42 -8.87 -6.82
C ILE A 276 14.16 -8.83 -5.31
N SER A 277 12.93 -9.08 -4.88
CA SER A 277 12.58 -9.08 -3.45
C SER A 277 13.35 -10.16 -2.69
N THR A 278 13.71 -9.85 -1.44
CA THR A 278 14.28 -10.79 -0.47
C THR A 278 13.19 -11.47 0.36
N GLU A 279 12.04 -10.79 0.54
CA GLU A 279 10.87 -11.31 1.24
C GLU A 279 9.60 -10.79 0.57
N ASP A 280 8.61 -11.67 0.39
CA ASP A 280 7.25 -11.32 -0.03
C ASP A 280 6.33 -11.47 1.19
N LEU A 281 5.73 -10.36 1.63
CA LEU A 281 5.12 -10.25 2.96
C LEU A 281 3.63 -9.89 2.90
N PRO A 282 2.78 -10.51 3.74
CA PRO A 282 1.42 -10.04 3.94
C PRO A 282 1.41 -8.61 4.48
N LEU A 283 0.54 -7.75 3.94
CA LEU A 283 0.42 -6.33 4.33
C LEU A 283 0.35 -6.12 5.85
N GLU A 284 -0.43 -6.94 6.54
CA GLU A 284 -0.62 -6.87 8.00
C GLU A 284 0.66 -7.11 8.80
N ARG A 285 1.66 -7.76 8.19
CA ARG A 285 2.94 -8.10 8.82
C ARG A 285 4.08 -7.19 8.40
N ILE A 286 3.91 -6.34 7.39
CA ILE A 286 4.98 -5.44 6.91
C ILE A 286 5.42 -4.50 8.04
N ALA A 287 4.48 -3.89 8.78
CA ALA A 287 4.85 -3.01 9.89
C ALA A 287 5.62 -3.74 11.00
N GLU A 288 5.16 -4.93 11.40
CA GLU A 288 5.86 -5.80 12.36
C GLU A 288 7.30 -6.09 11.87
N ARG A 289 7.44 -6.48 10.61
CA ARG A 289 8.74 -6.77 10.00
C ARG A 289 9.67 -5.56 9.97
N ILE A 290 9.16 -4.37 9.64
CA ILE A 290 9.92 -3.11 9.69
C ILE A 290 10.48 -2.90 11.10
N LEU A 291 9.62 -2.96 12.13
CA LEU A 291 10.01 -2.66 13.51
C LEU A 291 11.08 -3.64 14.02
N VAL A 292 10.92 -4.94 13.72
CA VAL A 292 11.95 -5.94 14.04
C VAL A 292 13.26 -5.61 13.30
N GLU A 293 13.20 -5.31 12.01
CA GLU A 293 14.39 -5.05 11.20
C GLU A 293 15.22 -3.87 11.70
N VAL A 294 14.54 -2.80 12.15
CA VAL A 294 15.20 -1.58 12.64
C VAL A 294 15.47 -1.62 14.16
N GLY A 295 15.16 -2.73 14.84
CA GLY A 295 15.45 -2.91 16.27
C GLY A 295 14.52 -2.15 17.22
N LEU A 296 13.24 -2.01 16.86
CA LEU A 296 12.19 -1.34 17.64
C LEU A 296 11.09 -2.28 18.15
N SER A 297 11.28 -3.60 18.05
CA SER A 297 10.34 -4.64 18.51
C SER A 297 10.56 -5.08 19.94
#